data_AF-A0A146M3T4-F1
#
_entry.id   AF-A0A146M3T4-F1
#
_cell.length_a   1.000
_cell.length_b   1.000
_cell.length_c   1.000
_cell.angle_alpha   90.00
_cell.angle_beta   90.00
_cell.angle_gamma   90.00
#
_symmetry.space_group_name_H-M   'P 1'
#
loop_
_entity.id
_entity.type
_entity.pdbx_description
1 polymer ?
#
loop_
_entity_poly.entity_id
_entity_poly.type
_entity_poly.pdbx_seq_one_letter_code
_entity_poly.pdbx_strand_id
1 'polypeptide(L)'
;MGDHGARLLAKALQTNCKLRSVLFDRNNITIQGYTDIAYAINSNYSIVYVGSLIHDVLPCMKVSPEKTENALAQIHKALYRNSSPSNTRALRRQHAGLMTVGQQTLERAMAAAQEAIKRVATVDNDHTATINAATQLIQDADSTRQVFNRLQDIAEGGEVAAAVRERLTEASREVGDILQQHLQGRVDEMISTSEELCGRAIISSRLKSELQTSVATKLAIDPGFLNTAIVVQPTSEISVKASEMGLTAATHLADKITDEACDLLHKTHDCLLGGKRSSTPDVLRTMP
;
A
#
# COMPACT_ATOMS: atom_id res chain seq x y z
N MET A 1 -5.85 -24.25 13.58
CA MET A 1 -6.10 -22.93 14.20
C MET A 1 -7.54 -22.81 14.72
N GLY A 2 -8.52 -23.38 14.03
CA GLY A 2 -9.94 -23.28 14.39
C GLY A 2 -10.48 -21.85 14.30
N ASP A 3 -11.74 -21.67 14.65
CA ASP A 3 -12.39 -20.36 14.63
C ASP A 3 -11.72 -19.34 15.55
N HIS A 4 -11.13 -19.80 16.65
CA HIS A 4 -10.38 -18.93 17.55
C HIS A 4 -9.16 -18.31 16.86
N GLY A 5 -8.37 -19.12 16.13
CA GLY A 5 -7.25 -18.61 15.36
C GLY A 5 -7.69 -17.73 14.19
N ALA A 6 -8.81 -18.06 13.53
CA ALA A 6 -9.40 -17.21 12.49
C ALA A 6 -9.78 -15.82 13.03
N ARG A 7 -10.31 -15.75 14.25
CA ARG A 7 -10.65 -14.48 14.91
C ARG A 7 -9.42 -13.65 15.28
N LEU A 8 -8.35 -14.28 15.75
CA LEU A 8 -7.08 -13.60 16.02
C LEU A 8 -6.45 -13.08 14.73
N LEU A 9 -6.48 -13.90 13.68
CA LEU A 9 -6.05 -13.49 12.34
C LEU A 9 -6.89 -12.29 11.85
N ALA A 10 -8.21 -12.35 11.95
CA ALA A 10 -9.10 -11.25 11.58
C ALA A 10 -8.74 -9.94 12.30
N LYS A 11 -8.46 -9.99 13.61
CA LYS A 11 -8.00 -8.80 14.36
C LYS A 11 -6.65 -8.29 13.85
N ALA A 12 -5.70 -9.18 13.61
CA ALA A 12 -4.39 -8.82 13.07
C ALA A 12 -4.50 -8.19 11.67
N LEU A 13 -5.37 -8.72 10.81
CA LEU A 13 -5.62 -8.18 9.47
C LEU A 13 -6.29 -6.80 9.52
N GLN A 14 -7.14 -6.51 10.51
CA GLN A 14 -7.70 -5.14 10.66
C GLN A 14 -6.60 -4.10 10.90
N THR A 15 -5.56 -4.48 11.65
CA THR A 15 -4.45 -3.58 12.00
C THR A 15 -3.29 -3.59 11.01
N ASN A 16 -3.13 -4.65 10.23
CA ASN A 16 -1.98 -4.81 9.35
C ASN A 16 -2.25 -4.23 7.97
N CYS A 17 -1.57 -3.13 7.62
CA CYS A 17 -1.64 -2.53 6.29
C CYS A 17 -0.47 -2.86 5.36
N LYS A 18 0.41 -3.79 5.77
CA LYS A 18 1.62 -4.17 5.00
C LYS A 18 1.43 -5.48 4.23
N LEU A 19 0.60 -6.38 4.75
CA LEU A 19 0.33 -7.67 4.13
C LEU A 19 -0.54 -7.51 2.88
N ARG A 20 -0.05 -8.06 1.77
CA ARG A 20 -0.79 -8.14 0.49
C ARG A 20 -1.40 -9.49 0.19
N SER A 21 -0.82 -10.54 0.74
CA SER A 21 -1.20 -11.92 0.49
C SER A 21 -1.30 -12.67 1.81
N VAL A 22 -2.36 -13.47 1.98
CA VAL A 22 -2.55 -14.32 3.15
C VAL A 22 -3.00 -15.71 2.71
N LEU A 23 -2.30 -16.74 3.18
CA LEU A 23 -2.61 -18.15 2.92
C LEU A 23 -3.05 -18.80 4.23
N PHE A 24 -4.28 -19.29 4.30
CA PHE A 24 -4.81 -19.97 5.49
C PHE A 24 -5.83 -21.04 5.07
N ASP A 25 -5.33 -22.21 4.68
CA ASP A 25 -6.16 -23.39 4.38
C ASP A 25 -5.78 -24.53 5.32
N ARG A 26 -6.64 -25.55 5.44
CA ARG A 26 -6.45 -26.71 6.35
C ARG A 26 -6.28 -26.31 7.81
N ASN A 27 -7.05 -25.32 8.24
CA ASN A 27 -7.01 -24.79 9.59
C ASN A 27 -8.23 -25.18 10.43
N ASN A 28 -9.18 -25.94 9.85
CA ASN A 28 -10.47 -26.30 10.43
C ASN A 28 -11.28 -25.05 10.79
N ILE A 29 -11.26 -24.05 9.90
CA ILE A 29 -12.04 -22.83 10.05
C ILE A 29 -13.48 -23.12 9.64
N THR A 30 -14.44 -22.73 10.48
CA THR A 30 -15.86 -22.86 10.17
C THR A 30 -16.41 -21.55 9.60
N ILE A 31 -17.70 -21.54 9.29
CA ILE A 31 -18.43 -20.37 8.79
C ILE A 31 -18.21 -19.14 9.70
N GLN A 32 -18.16 -19.34 11.02
CA GLN A 32 -17.97 -18.24 11.97
C GLN A 32 -16.59 -17.59 11.80
N GLY A 33 -15.54 -18.40 11.66
CA GLY A 33 -14.20 -17.87 11.40
C GLY A 33 -14.11 -17.16 10.04
N TYR A 34 -14.78 -17.68 9.00
CA TYR A 34 -14.86 -17.00 7.70
C TYR A 34 -15.63 -15.68 7.75
N THR A 35 -16.68 -15.56 8.56
CA THR A 35 -17.38 -14.28 8.75
C THR A 35 -16.51 -13.24 9.46
N ASP A 36 -15.74 -13.66 10.49
CA ASP A 36 -14.82 -12.78 11.20
C ASP A 36 -13.71 -12.26 10.24
N ILE A 37 -13.19 -13.15 9.39
CA ILE A 37 -12.19 -12.81 8.38
C ILE A 37 -12.78 -11.93 7.27
N ALA A 38 -13.98 -12.22 6.78
CA ALA A 38 -14.66 -11.40 5.77
C ALA A 38 -14.88 -9.97 6.27
N TYR A 39 -15.30 -9.81 7.53
CA TYR A 39 -15.41 -8.50 8.17
C TYR A 39 -14.06 -7.77 8.21
N ALA A 40 -13.00 -8.46 8.63
CA ALA A 40 -11.66 -7.88 8.69
C ALA A 40 -11.15 -7.43 7.31
N ILE A 41 -11.28 -8.28 6.28
CA ILE A 41 -10.85 -7.96 4.92
C ILE A 41 -11.70 -6.83 4.32
N ASN A 42 -12.97 -6.73 4.66
CA ASN A 42 -13.80 -5.59 4.24
C ASN A 42 -13.27 -4.24 4.78
N SER A 43 -12.77 -4.22 6.01
CA SER A 43 -12.12 -3.04 6.61
C SER A 43 -10.66 -2.83 6.21
N ASN A 44 -10.02 -3.86 5.62
CA ASN A 44 -8.63 -3.82 5.21
C ASN A 44 -8.49 -3.52 3.71
N TYR A 45 -7.64 -2.57 3.36
CA TYR A 45 -7.41 -2.16 1.97
C TYR A 45 -6.08 -2.69 1.40
N SER A 46 -5.17 -3.24 2.22
CA SER A 46 -3.85 -3.70 1.79
C SER A 46 -3.83 -5.11 1.19
N ILE A 47 -4.74 -5.99 1.61
CA ILE A 47 -4.77 -7.39 1.15
C ILE A 47 -5.39 -7.44 -0.25
N VAL A 48 -4.65 -7.98 -1.21
CA VAL A 48 -5.07 -8.14 -2.60
C VAL A 48 -5.31 -9.62 -2.95
N TYR A 49 -4.68 -10.52 -2.20
CA TYR A 49 -4.77 -11.96 -2.45
C TYR A 49 -5.05 -12.76 -1.18
N VAL A 50 -5.98 -13.71 -1.29
CA VAL A 50 -6.21 -14.77 -0.31
C VAL A 50 -5.99 -16.10 -1.02
N GLY A 51 -5.27 -17.00 -0.36
CA GLY A 51 -4.97 -18.33 -0.87
C GLY A 51 -6.20 -19.17 -1.18
N SER A 52 -5.99 -20.28 -1.88
CA SER A 52 -7.05 -21.26 -2.13
C SER A 52 -7.55 -21.86 -0.81
N LEU A 53 -8.84 -21.71 -0.51
CA LEU A 53 -9.48 -22.11 0.75
C LEU A 53 -10.24 -23.44 0.64
N ILE A 54 -9.89 -24.28 -0.35
CA ILE A 54 -10.74 -25.40 -0.79
C ILE A 54 -11.00 -26.40 0.34
N HIS A 55 -10.01 -26.72 1.18
CA HIS A 55 -10.14 -27.80 2.16
C HIS A 55 -11.08 -27.44 3.31
N ASP A 56 -11.03 -26.19 3.79
CA ASP A 56 -11.87 -25.71 4.89
C ASP A 56 -13.26 -25.23 4.39
N VAL A 57 -13.37 -24.73 3.15
CA VAL A 57 -14.64 -24.28 2.56
C VAL A 57 -15.56 -25.44 2.20
N LEU A 58 -15.03 -26.54 1.65
CA LEU A 58 -15.82 -27.72 1.25
C LEU A 58 -16.75 -28.24 2.35
N PRO A 59 -16.29 -28.51 3.59
CA PRO A 59 -17.18 -28.92 4.67
C PRO A 59 -18.16 -27.82 5.09
N CYS A 60 -17.77 -26.54 5.05
CA CYS A 60 -18.67 -25.42 5.35
C CYS A 60 -19.83 -25.32 4.36
N MET A 61 -19.55 -25.50 3.05
CA MET A 61 -20.54 -25.49 1.98
C MET A 61 -21.58 -26.61 2.12
N LYS A 62 -21.20 -27.77 2.67
CA LYS A 62 -22.13 -28.88 2.94
C LYS A 62 -23.09 -28.58 4.09
N VAL A 63 -22.67 -27.79 5.07
CA VAL A 63 -23.47 -27.48 6.27
C VAL A 63 -24.40 -26.29 6.02
N SER A 64 -23.90 -25.22 5.41
CA SER A 64 -24.69 -24.03 5.14
C SER A 64 -24.12 -23.26 3.93
N PRO A 65 -24.52 -23.63 2.69
CA PRO A 65 -23.95 -23.09 1.47
C PRO A 65 -24.14 -21.57 1.35
N GLU A 66 -25.32 -21.06 1.69
CA GLU A 66 -25.67 -19.64 1.53
C GLU A 66 -24.78 -18.71 2.37
N LYS A 67 -24.53 -19.06 3.64
CA LYS A 67 -23.67 -18.25 4.53
C LYS A 67 -22.21 -18.32 4.12
N THR A 68 -21.72 -19.49 3.71
CA THR A 68 -20.34 -19.66 3.25
C THR A 68 -20.11 -18.90 1.96
N GLU A 69 -21.03 -18.97 1.01
CA GLU A 69 -20.97 -18.22 -0.25
C GLU A 69 -20.97 -16.71 0.00
N ASN A 70 -21.83 -16.21 0.89
CA ASN A 70 -21.85 -14.79 1.23
C ASN A 70 -20.53 -14.31 1.85
N ALA A 71 -19.97 -15.07 2.80
CA ALA A 71 -18.67 -14.72 3.41
C ALA A 71 -17.54 -14.69 2.36
N LEU A 72 -17.49 -15.68 1.46
CA LEU A 72 -16.51 -15.73 0.38
C LEU A 72 -16.73 -14.60 -0.63
N ALA A 73 -17.97 -14.32 -1.00
CA ALA A 73 -18.32 -13.23 -1.91
C ALA A 73 -17.87 -11.87 -1.35
N GLN A 74 -18.04 -11.64 -0.04
CA GLN A 74 -17.52 -10.44 0.61
C GLN A 74 -16.00 -10.36 0.56
N ILE A 75 -15.30 -11.46 0.85
CA ILE A 75 -13.84 -11.52 0.74
C ILE A 75 -13.41 -11.19 -0.70
N HIS A 76 -13.95 -11.89 -1.71
CA HIS A 76 -13.60 -11.66 -3.10
C HIS A 76 -13.92 -10.23 -3.57
N LYS A 77 -15.07 -9.67 -3.17
CA LYS A 77 -15.44 -8.29 -3.46
C LYS A 77 -14.45 -7.30 -2.85
N ALA A 78 -14.01 -7.53 -1.61
CA ALA A 78 -13.01 -6.70 -0.96
C ALA A 78 -11.62 -6.83 -1.62
N LEU A 79 -11.21 -8.03 -2.00
CA LEU A 79 -9.94 -8.26 -2.72
C LEU A 79 -9.96 -7.61 -4.10
N TYR A 80 -11.07 -7.74 -4.84
CA TYR A 80 -11.24 -7.09 -6.13
C TYR A 80 -11.21 -5.57 -5.98
N ARG A 81 -11.91 -5.01 -4.98
CA ARG A 81 -11.79 -3.59 -4.61
C ARG A 81 -10.32 -3.22 -4.37
N ASN A 82 -9.59 -3.98 -3.57
CA ASN A 82 -8.21 -3.67 -3.22
C ASN A 82 -7.22 -3.84 -4.40
N SER A 83 -7.58 -4.64 -5.41
CA SER A 83 -6.83 -4.78 -6.66
C SER A 83 -6.99 -3.58 -7.61
N SER A 84 -8.01 -2.74 -7.40
CA SER A 84 -8.24 -1.56 -8.26
C SER A 84 -7.33 -0.39 -7.84
N PRO A 85 -6.57 0.20 -8.79
CA PRO A 85 -5.66 1.30 -8.50
C PRO A 85 -6.35 2.56 -7.92
N SER A 86 -7.64 2.74 -8.19
CA SER A 86 -8.44 3.86 -7.65
C SER A 86 -8.57 3.84 -6.11
N ASN A 87 -8.47 2.67 -5.48
CA ASN A 87 -8.72 2.50 -4.04
C ASN A 87 -7.55 2.88 -3.12
N THR A 88 -6.46 3.43 -3.68
CA THR A 88 -5.39 4.07 -2.92
C THR A 88 -5.92 5.06 -1.89
N ARG A 89 -7.03 5.77 -2.18
CA ARG A 89 -7.68 6.70 -1.24
C ARG A 89 -8.26 6.04 0.02
N ALA A 90 -8.69 4.79 -0.07
CA ALA A 90 -9.25 4.09 1.08
C ALA A 90 -8.15 3.42 1.93
N LEU A 91 -7.08 2.96 1.28
CA LEU A 91 -5.81 2.61 1.92
C LEU A 91 -5.21 3.80 2.69
N ARG A 92 -5.27 5.00 2.10
CA ARG A 92 -4.92 6.29 2.77
C ARG A 92 -5.72 6.53 4.04
N ARG A 93 -7.05 6.35 4.01
CA ARG A 93 -7.91 6.50 5.21
C ARG A 93 -7.58 5.48 6.30
N GLN A 94 -7.28 4.23 5.93
CA GLN A 94 -6.91 3.20 6.90
C GLN A 94 -5.54 3.49 7.53
N HIS A 95 -4.55 3.95 6.75
CA HIS A 95 -3.26 4.39 7.27
C HIS A 95 -3.44 5.55 8.26
N ALA A 96 -4.26 6.56 7.93
CA ALA A 96 -4.57 7.66 8.85
C ALA A 96 -5.22 7.18 10.18
N GLY A 97 -6.05 6.12 10.13
CA GLY A 97 -6.69 5.54 11.33
C GLY A 97 -5.78 4.69 12.22
N LEU A 98 -4.67 4.13 11.69
CA LEU A 98 -3.69 3.39 12.50
C LEU A 98 -2.69 4.31 13.19
N MET A 99 -2.40 5.46 12.59
CA MET A 99 -1.58 6.51 13.21
C MET A 99 -2.20 7.08 14.49
N THR A 100 -3.50 6.90 14.70
CA THR A 100 -4.17 7.25 15.96
C THR A 100 -3.55 6.51 17.15
N VAL A 101 -3.00 5.30 16.96
CA VAL A 101 -2.36 4.54 18.04
C VAL A 101 -0.99 5.13 18.41
N GLY A 102 -0.17 5.48 17.42
CA GLY A 102 1.13 6.15 17.64
C GLY A 102 0.96 7.56 18.22
N GLN A 103 -0.06 8.28 17.78
CA GLN A 103 -0.42 9.58 18.36
C GLN A 103 -0.90 9.45 19.82
N GLN A 104 -1.67 8.42 20.15
CA GLN A 104 -2.08 8.16 21.54
C GLN A 104 -0.90 7.81 22.45
N THR A 105 0.10 7.08 21.97
CA THR A 105 1.31 6.80 22.76
C THR A 105 2.13 8.06 22.98
N LEU A 106 2.27 8.90 21.95
CA LEU A 106 2.93 10.19 22.06
C LEU A 106 2.21 11.12 23.05
N GLU A 107 0.89 11.22 22.99
CA GLU A 107 0.08 12.00 23.93
C GLU A 107 0.26 11.54 25.39
N ARG A 108 0.33 10.22 25.62
CA ARG A 108 0.61 9.67 26.96
C ARG A 108 2.02 10.03 27.44
N ALA A 109 3.03 9.92 26.58
CA ALA A 109 4.41 10.27 26.92
C ALA A 109 4.56 11.77 27.22
N MET A 110 3.91 12.63 26.43
CA MET A 110 3.87 14.08 26.67
C MET A 110 3.20 14.41 28.02
N ALA A 111 2.06 13.78 28.33
CA ALA A 111 1.37 13.99 29.61
C ALA A 111 2.22 13.53 30.80
N ALA A 112 2.94 12.41 30.68
CA ALA A 112 3.85 11.92 31.71
C ALA A 112 5.05 12.86 31.93
N ALA A 113 5.61 13.42 30.86
CA ALA A 113 6.69 14.41 30.95
C ALA A 113 6.20 15.73 31.58
N GLN A 114 5.02 16.22 31.21
CA GLN A 114 4.42 17.43 31.81
C GLN A 114 4.17 17.28 33.31
N GLU A 115 3.68 16.12 33.75
CA GLU A 115 3.46 15.83 35.17
C GLU A 115 4.79 15.78 35.95
N ALA A 116 5.84 15.21 35.36
CA ALA A 116 7.18 15.22 35.96
C ALA A 116 7.74 16.64 36.10
N ILE A 117 7.57 17.50 35.08
CA ILE A 117 7.96 18.91 35.15
C ILE A 117 7.24 19.61 36.31
N LYS A 118 5.92 19.45 36.43
CA LYS A 118 5.13 20.07 37.51
C LYS A 118 5.64 19.66 38.89
N ARG A 119 5.97 18.38 39.08
CA ARG A 119 6.51 17.87 40.35
C ARG A 119 7.87 18.47 40.67
N VAL A 120 8.81 18.46 39.73
CA VAL A 120 10.16 18.99 39.94
C VAL A 120 10.14 20.51 40.17
N ALA A 121 9.29 21.23 39.45
CA ALA A 121 9.13 22.68 39.61
C ALA A 121 8.61 23.11 41.00
N THR A 122 7.99 22.19 41.75
CA THR A 122 7.55 22.46 43.14
C THR A 122 8.65 22.20 44.19
N VAL A 123 9.73 21.50 43.83
CA VAL A 123 10.71 20.95 44.78
C VAL A 123 12.05 21.68 44.75
N ASP A 124 12.52 22.20 43.60
CA ASP A 124 13.84 22.86 43.53
C ASP A 124 13.99 23.88 42.37
N ASN A 125 14.70 24.99 42.62
CA ASN A 125 15.01 26.03 41.61
C ASN A 125 16.25 25.69 40.73
N ASP A 126 17.02 24.65 41.09
CA ASP A 126 18.29 24.29 40.43
C ASP A 126 18.10 23.47 39.13
N HIS A 127 16.85 23.10 38.80
CA HIS A 127 16.49 22.31 37.63
C HIS A 127 15.85 23.12 36.50
N THR A 128 15.94 24.44 36.54
CA THR A 128 15.33 25.36 35.55
C THR A 128 15.79 25.08 34.12
N ALA A 129 17.08 24.79 33.89
CA ALA A 129 17.58 24.45 32.56
C ALA A 129 17.00 23.12 32.03
N THR A 130 16.88 22.10 32.90
CA THR A 130 16.32 20.79 32.59
C THR A 130 14.80 20.87 32.34
N ILE A 131 14.10 21.70 33.11
CA ILE A 131 12.67 21.99 32.93
C ILE A 131 12.43 22.71 31.60
N ASN A 132 13.27 23.69 31.25
CA ASN A 132 13.17 24.40 29.97
C ASN A 132 13.42 23.45 28.79
N ALA A 133 14.45 22.61 28.87
CA ALA A 133 14.73 21.59 27.85
C ALA A 133 13.58 20.58 27.70
N ALA A 134 13.00 20.12 28.80
CA ALA A 134 11.85 19.22 28.79
C ALA A 134 10.59 19.88 28.21
N THR A 135 10.38 21.16 28.49
CA THR A 135 9.24 21.94 27.95
C THR A 135 9.38 22.14 26.44
N GLN A 136 10.59 22.44 25.95
CA GLN A 136 10.87 22.51 24.51
C GLN A 136 10.64 21.16 23.83
N LEU A 137 11.09 20.07 24.44
CA LEU A 137 10.88 18.73 23.89
C LEU A 137 9.39 18.35 23.79
N ILE A 138 8.55 18.77 24.75
CA ILE A 138 7.10 18.59 24.67
C ILE A 138 6.51 19.40 23.50
N GLN A 139 7.03 20.60 23.24
CA GLN A 139 6.58 21.43 22.11
C GLN A 139 7.02 20.87 20.76
N ASP A 140 8.22 20.28 20.68
CA ASP A 140 8.70 19.54 19.50
C ASP A 140 7.87 18.26 19.27
N ALA A 141 7.51 17.56 20.34
CA ALA A 141 6.61 16.40 20.29
C ALA A 141 5.20 16.78 19.81
N ASP A 142 4.64 17.92 20.22
CA ASP A 142 3.36 18.39 19.68
C ASP A 142 3.47 18.76 18.19
N SER A 143 4.58 19.37 17.79
CA SER A 143 4.86 19.72 16.39
C SER A 143 5.02 18.48 15.50
N THR A 144 5.46 17.35 16.05
CA THR A 144 5.55 16.05 15.36
C THR A 144 4.19 15.59 14.82
N ARG A 145 3.08 15.99 15.46
CA ARG A 145 1.71 15.69 14.98
C ARG A 145 1.40 16.38 13.65
N GLN A 146 1.97 17.57 13.42
CA GLN A 146 1.80 18.32 12.18
C GLN A 146 2.70 17.80 11.05
N VAL A 147 3.86 17.24 11.40
CA VAL A 147 4.80 16.64 10.44
C VAL A 147 4.13 15.51 9.67
N PHE A 148 3.29 14.69 10.31
CA PHE A 148 2.58 13.60 9.65
C PHE A 148 1.70 14.08 8.49
N ASN A 149 0.81 15.04 8.74
CA ASN A 149 -0.10 15.57 7.73
C ASN A 149 0.70 16.14 6.54
N ARG A 150 1.78 16.86 6.82
CA ARG A 150 2.65 17.41 5.78
C ARG A 150 3.36 16.32 4.97
N LEU A 151 3.84 15.26 5.60
CA LEU A 151 4.44 14.11 4.90
C LEU A 151 3.42 13.40 4.01
N GLN A 152 2.17 13.30 4.46
CA GLN A 152 1.09 12.75 3.66
C GLN A 152 0.76 13.63 2.45
N ASP A 153 0.70 14.95 2.63
CA ASP A 153 0.49 15.89 1.53
C ASP A 153 1.62 15.81 0.48
N ILE A 154 2.88 15.68 0.93
CA ILE A 154 4.04 15.49 0.04
C ILE A 154 3.94 14.17 -0.73
N ALA A 155 3.50 13.09 -0.07
CA ALA A 155 3.29 11.80 -0.72
C ALA A 155 2.17 11.85 -1.78
N GLU A 156 1.22 12.77 -1.65
CA GLU A 156 0.11 12.96 -2.59
C GLU A 156 0.44 13.92 -3.76
N GLY A 157 1.36 14.87 -3.56
CA GLY A 157 1.63 15.96 -4.50
C GLY A 157 2.52 15.64 -5.71
N GLY A 158 2.95 14.40 -5.92
CA GLY A 158 3.84 14.05 -7.03
C GLY A 158 3.14 13.99 -8.39
N GLU A 159 3.38 14.96 -9.28
CA GLU A 159 2.89 14.95 -10.68
C GLU A 159 3.64 13.95 -11.59
N VAL A 160 3.85 12.71 -11.12
CA VAL A 160 4.49 11.66 -11.93
C VAL A 160 3.63 11.28 -13.15
N ALA A 161 2.31 11.44 -13.05
CA ALA A 161 1.37 11.07 -14.11
C ALA A 161 1.59 11.84 -15.41
N ALA A 162 2.01 13.12 -15.35
CA ALA A 162 2.24 13.92 -16.55
C ALA A 162 3.48 13.44 -17.31
N ALA A 163 4.62 13.32 -16.62
CA ALA A 163 5.88 12.87 -17.20
C ALA A 163 5.78 11.42 -17.74
N VAL A 164 5.10 10.52 -17.01
CA VAL A 164 4.88 9.15 -17.46
C VAL A 164 3.99 9.11 -18.70
N ARG A 165 2.91 9.89 -18.73
CA ARG A 165 2.01 9.94 -19.88
C ARG A 165 2.70 10.43 -21.14
N GLU A 166 3.55 11.45 -21.03
CA GLU A 166 4.33 11.98 -22.14
C GLU A 166 5.21 10.89 -22.75
N ARG A 167 6.01 10.21 -21.92
CA ARG A 167 6.88 9.11 -22.37
C ARG A 167 6.13 7.93 -22.96
N LEU A 168 5.00 7.54 -22.37
CA LEU A 168 4.18 6.46 -22.90
C LEU A 168 3.49 6.86 -24.22
N THR A 169 3.21 8.14 -24.42
CA THR A 169 2.65 8.63 -25.69
C THR A 169 3.68 8.53 -26.81
N GLU A 170 4.95 8.86 -26.54
CA GLU A 170 6.06 8.63 -27.48
C GLU A 170 6.19 7.13 -27.82
N ALA A 171 6.26 6.27 -26.80
CA ALA A 171 6.34 4.82 -26.98
C ALA A 171 5.12 4.25 -27.74
N SER A 172 3.92 4.77 -27.50
CA SER A 172 2.71 4.37 -28.21
C SER A 172 2.78 4.66 -29.70
N ARG A 173 3.47 5.74 -30.12
CA ARG A 173 3.70 6.05 -31.53
C ARG A 173 4.68 5.04 -32.13
N GLU A 174 5.80 4.79 -31.46
CA GLU A 174 6.82 3.82 -31.91
C GLU A 174 6.24 2.41 -32.08
N VAL A 175 5.42 1.95 -31.12
CA VAL A 175 4.73 0.66 -31.22
C VAL A 175 3.74 0.63 -32.39
N GLY A 176 3.04 1.74 -32.64
CA GLY A 176 2.18 1.90 -33.81
C GLY A 176 2.95 1.74 -35.12
N ASP A 177 4.13 2.37 -35.23
CA ASP A 177 4.98 2.30 -36.42
C ASP A 177 5.51 0.87 -36.64
N ILE A 178 5.94 0.17 -35.57
CA ILE A 178 6.38 -1.23 -35.63
C ILE A 178 5.26 -2.14 -36.12
N LEU A 179 4.05 -1.99 -35.57
CA LEU A 179 2.88 -2.77 -35.97
C LEU A 179 2.51 -2.51 -37.42
N GLN A 180 2.53 -1.24 -37.85
CA GLN A 180 2.24 -0.85 -39.23
C GLN A 180 3.26 -1.47 -40.20
N GLN A 181 4.55 -1.41 -39.87
CA GLN A 181 5.62 -1.99 -40.68
C GLN A 181 5.52 -3.52 -40.74
N HIS A 182 5.22 -4.18 -39.61
CA HIS A 182 5.03 -5.63 -39.58
C HIS A 182 3.85 -6.06 -40.47
N LEU A 183 2.71 -5.38 -40.35
CA LEU A 183 1.53 -5.65 -41.16
C LEU A 183 1.80 -5.43 -42.65
N GLN A 184 2.50 -4.35 -43.02
CA GLN A 184 2.88 -4.08 -44.41
C GLN A 184 3.80 -5.18 -44.96
N GLY A 185 4.84 -5.57 -44.22
CA GLY A 185 5.76 -6.63 -44.63
C GLY A 185 5.05 -7.96 -44.85
N ARG A 186 4.08 -8.30 -43.99
CA ARG A 186 3.26 -9.50 -44.16
C ARG A 186 2.38 -9.47 -45.41
N VAL A 187 1.81 -8.31 -45.75
CA VAL A 187 1.03 -8.14 -46.99
C VAL A 187 1.94 -8.32 -48.21
N ASP A 188 3.14 -7.75 -48.17
CA ASP A 188 4.11 -7.88 -49.26
C ASP A 188 4.55 -9.34 -49.45
N GLU A 189 4.82 -10.07 -48.35
CA GLU A 189 5.09 -11.51 -48.39
C GLU A 189 3.92 -12.30 -48.99
N MET A 190 2.68 -12.04 -48.55
CA MET A 190 1.49 -12.71 -49.08
C MET A 190 1.30 -12.46 -50.58
N ILE A 191 1.59 -11.23 -51.05
CA ILE A 191 1.53 -10.88 -52.47
C ILE A 191 2.67 -11.58 -53.24
N SER A 192 3.88 -11.63 -52.69
CA SER A 192 5.02 -12.33 -53.30
C SER A 192 4.73 -13.82 -53.46
N THR A 193 4.26 -14.48 -52.40
CA THR A 193 3.86 -15.90 -52.47
C THR A 193 2.73 -16.13 -53.46
N SER A 194 1.77 -15.21 -53.56
CA SER A 194 0.69 -15.29 -54.55
C SER A 194 1.22 -15.18 -55.99
N GLU A 195 2.21 -14.30 -56.23
CA GLU A 195 2.86 -14.17 -57.54
C GLU A 195 3.66 -15.42 -57.91
N GLU A 196 4.38 -16.01 -56.96
CA GLU A 196 5.16 -17.23 -57.16
C GLU A 196 4.27 -18.41 -57.57
N LEU A 197 3.11 -18.56 -56.93
CA LEU A 197 2.19 -19.68 -57.18
C LEU A 197 1.29 -19.48 -58.41
N CYS A 198 0.81 -18.26 -58.65
CA CYS A 198 -0.16 -17.98 -59.73
C CYS A 198 0.48 -17.40 -61.00
N GLY A 199 1.76 -17.00 -60.94
CA GLY A 199 2.48 -16.39 -62.04
C GLY A 199 2.11 -14.92 -62.29
N ARG A 200 3.04 -14.19 -62.94
CA ARG A 200 2.94 -12.75 -63.22
C ARG A 200 1.80 -12.32 -64.13
N ALA A 201 1.24 -13.25 -64.90
CA ALA A 201 0.09 -12.97 -65.75
C ALA A 201 -1.18 -12.72 -64.93
N ILE A 202 -1.33 -13.45 -63.80
CA ILE A 202 -2.47 -13.31 -62.89
C ILE A 202 -2.17 -12.21 -61.87
N ILE A 203 -1.01 -12.27 -61.20
CA ILE A 203 -0.55 -11.22 -60.27
C ILE A 203 0.24 -10.16 -61.02
N SER A 204 -0.47 -9.33 -61.78
CA SER A 204 0.10 -8.19 -62.50
C SER A 204 0.58 -7.09 -61.54
N SER A 205 1.51 -6.25 -61.98
CA SER A 205 1.98 -5.09 -61.20
C SER A 205 0.84 -4.15 -60.78
N ARG A 206 -0.18 -4.01 -61.64
CA ARG A 206 -1.41 -3.28 -61.35
C ARG A 206 -2.17 -3.92 -60.19
N LEU A 207 -2.42 -5.23 -60.24
CA LEU A 207 -3.14 -5.94 -59.19
C LEU A 207 -2.39 -5.88 -57.85
N LYS A 208 -1.06 -5.97 -57.84
CA LYS A 208 -0.27 -5.80 -56.60
C LYS A 208 -0.51 -4.46 -55.94
N SER A 209 -0.46 -3.38 -56.72
CA SER A 209 -0.69 -2.01 -56.21
C SER A 209 -2.14 -1.82 -55.73
N GLU A 210 -3.12 -2.37 -56.45
CA GLU A 210 -4.53 -2.36 -56.05
C GLU A 210 -4.75 -3.14 -54.74
N LEU A 211 -4.12 -4.32 -54.58
CA LEU A 211 -4.19 -5.14 -53.38
C LEU A 211 -3.52 -4.45 -52.18
N GLN A 212 -2.32 -3.89 -52.35
CA GLN A 212 -1.63 -3.14 -51.29
C GLN A 212 -2.50 -1.97 -50.79
N THR A 213 -3.07 -1.20 -51.71
CA THR A 213 -3.91 -0.05 -51.36
C THR A 213 -5.21 -0.48 -50.67
N SER A 214 -5.88 -1.51 -51.20
CA SER A 214 -7.12 -2.06 -50.64
C SER A 214 -6.91 -2.62 -49.24
N VAL A 215 -5.82 -3.34 -49.03
CA VAL A 215 -5.49 -3.97 -47.74
C VAL A 215 -5.00 -2.94 -46.72
N ALA A 216 -4.24 -1.92 -47.14
CA ALA A 216 -3.79 -0.84 -46.25
C ALA A 216 -4.97 -0.12 -45.57
N THR A 217 -6.08 0.12 -46.28
CA THR A 217 -7.29 0.73 -45.69
C THR A 217 -7.98 -0.15 -44.64
N LYS A 218 -7.77 -1.47 -44.68
CA LYS A 218 -8.35 -2.44 -43.75
C LYS A 218 -7.46 -2.75 -42.55
N LEU A 219 -6.17 -2.45 -42.65
CA LEU A 219 -5.16 -2.69 -41.63
C LEU A 219 -4.88 -1.47 -40.74
N ALA A 220 -5.72 -0.43 -40.82
CA ALA A 220 -5.58 0.75 -39.98
C ALA A 220 -5.67 0.36 -38.50
N ILE A 221 -4.57 0.57 -37.77
CA ILE A 221 -4.50 0.29 -36.34
C ILE A 221 -5.34 1.35 -35.62
N ASP A 222 -6.24 0.91 -34.75
CA ASP A 222 -7.05 1.82 -33.95
C ASP A 222 -6.15 2.63 -32.99
N PRO A 223 -6.04 3.97 -33.15
CA PRO A 223 -5.26 4.79 -32.24
C PRO A 223 -5.85 4.80 -30.82
N GLY A 224 -7.15 4.56 -30.67
CA GLY A 224 -7.81 4.44 -29.36
C GLY A 224 -7.35 3.21 -28.58
N PHE A 225 -7.21 2.08 -29.26
CA PHE A 225 -6.64 0.85 -28.68
C PHE A 225 -5.22 1.09 -28.14
N LEU A 226 -4.31 1.64 -28.94
CA LEU A 226 -2.92 1.88 -28.52
C LEU A 226 -2.86 2.90 -27.37
N ASN A 227 -3.62 3.99 -27.45
CA ASN A 227 -3.68 4.97 -26.39
C ASN A 227 -4.19 4.35 -25.07
N THR A 228 -5.21 3.50 -25.13
CA THR A 228 -5.75 2.85 -23.93
C THR A 228 -4.76 1.86 -23.34
N ALA A 229 -4.21 0.97 -24.16
CA ALA A 229 -3.36 -0.14 -23.74
C ALA A 229 -1.96 0.31 -23.30
N ILE A 230 -1.39 1.33 -23.94
CA ILE A 230 0.00 1.76 -23.72
C ILE A 230 0.08 3.02 -22.87
N VAL A 231 -0.88 3.94 -23.00
CA VAL A 231 -0.81 5.25 -22.33
C VAL A 231 -1.71 5.28 -21.10
N VAL A 232 -3.03 5.12 -21.27
CA VAL A 232 -4.00 5.41 -20.21
C VAL A 232 -3.91 4.41 -19.06
N GLN A 233 -3.97 3.10 -19.34
CA GLN A 233 -3.92 2.08 -18.29
C GLN A 233 -2.57 2.09 -17.55
N PRO A 234 -1.40 2.04 -18.23
CA PRO A 234 -0.13 2.03 -17.51
C PRO A 234 0.17 3.33 -16.77
N THR A 235 -0.22 4.51 -17.31
CA THR A 235 -0.07 5.79 -16.59
C THR A 235 -0.82 5.77 -15.27
N SER A 236 -2.07 5.27 -15.27
CA SER A 236 -2.91 5.19 -14.07
C SER A 236 -2.28 4.25 -13.04
N GLU A 237 -1.84 3.06 -13.47
CA GLU A 237 -1.22 2.06 -12.60
C GLU A 237 0.09 2.55 -11.98
N ILE A 238 0.97 3.15 -12.79
CA ILE A 238 2.25 3.70 -12.32
C ILE A 238 2.04 4.86 -11.35
N SER A 239 1.12 5.79 -11.67
CA SER A 239 0.81 6.93 -10.80
C SER A 239 0.26 6.47 -9.44
N VAL A 240 -0.60 5.46 -9.45
CA VAL A 240 -1.12 4.86 -8.22
C VAL A 240 -0.01 4.17 -7.45
N LYS A 241 0.86 3.41 -8.12
CA LYS A 241 1.96 2.73 -7.45
C LYS A 241 2.93 3.71 -6.80
N ALA A 242 3.24 4.81 -7.48
CA ALA A 242 4.05 5.90 -6.94
C ALA A 242 3.40 6.52 -5.69
N SER A 243 2.09 6.81 -5.73
CA SER A 243 1.34 7.34 -4.59
C SER A 243 1.35 6.39 -3.39
N GLU A 244 1.19 5.09 -3.64
CA GLU A 244 1.23 4.05 -2.62
C GLU A 244 2.61 3.95 -1.95
N MET A 245 3.68 4.01 -2.74
CA MET A 245 5.05 4.02 -2.23
C MET A 245 5.33 5.27 -1.41
N GLY A 246 4.87 6.44 -1.89
CA GLY A 246 4.95 7.71 -1.15
C GLY A 246 4.26 7.63 0.21
N LEU A 247 3.03 7.12 0.25
CA LEU A 247 2.29 6.96 1.51
C LEU A 247 2.97 5.98 2.46
N THR A 248 3.52 4.87 1.93
CA THR A 248 4.27 3.89 2.73
C THR A 248 5.50 4.54 3.36
N ALA A 249 6.24 5.34 2.59
CA ALA A 249 7.39 6.09 3.09
C ALA A 249 6.98 7.13 4.14
N ALA A 250 5.92 7.90 3.90
CA ALA A 250 5.39 8.88 4.85
C ALA A 250 4.98 8.22 6.18
N THR A 251 4.30 7.07 6.12
CA THR A 251 3.90 6.29 7.30
C THR A 251 5.13 5.82 8.07
N HIS A 252 6.12 5.23 7.39
CA HIS A 252 7.33 4.74 8.04
C HIS A 252 8.16 5.86 8.67
N LEU A 253 8.29 7.00 7.99
CA LEU A 253 8.97 8.18 8.54
C LEU A 253 8.26 8.69 9.78
N ALA A 254 6.93 8.80 9.73
CA ALA A 254 6.15 9.27 10.87
C ALA A 254 6.21 8.32 12.07
N ASP A 255 6.14 7.00 11.86
CA ASP A 255 6.34 6.01 12.91
C ASP A 255 7.70 6.19 13.57
N LYS A 256 8.78 6.31 12.77
CA LYS A 256 10.14 6.48 13.29
C LYS A 256 10.35 7.78 14.06
N ILE A 257 9.79 8.89 13.59
CA ILE A 257 9.86 10.18 14.29
C ILE A 257 9.05 10.10 15.60
N THR A 258 7.90 9.43 15.58
CA THR A 258 7.05 9.25 16.77
C THR A 258 7.74 8.38 17.82
N ASP A 259 8.39 7.28 17.41
CA ASP A 259 9.18 6.41 18.29
C ASP A 259 10.32 7.21 18.96
N GLU A 260 11.10 7.97 18.19
CA GLU A 260 12.20 8.77 18.72
C GLU A 260 11.70 9.86 19.69
N ALA A 261 10.59 10.55 19.35
CA ALA A 261 9.97 11.53 20.24
C ALA A 261 9.50 10.89 21.56
N CYS A 262 8.89 9.70 21.50
CA CYS A 262 8.50 8.96 22.70
C CYS A 262 9.73 8.57 23.53
N ASP A 263 10.79 8.05 22.92
CA ASP A 263 12.01 7.65 23.62
C ASP A 263 12.70 8.83 24.31
N LEU A 264 12.78 9.98 23.65
CA LEU A 264 13.31 11.20 24.26
C LEU A 264 12.44 11.66 25.42
N LEU A 265 11.11 11.67 25.28
CA LEU A 265 10.19 12.04 26.37
C LEU A 265 10.32 11.11 27.58
N HIS A 266 10.46 9.79 27.36
CA HIS A 266 10.69 8.84 28.44
C HIS A 266 12.04 9.07 29.14
N LYS A 267 13.13 9.28 28.39
CA LYS A 267 14.45 9.61 28.96
C LYS A 267 14.41 10.89 29.78
N THR A 268 13.71 11.91 29.29
CA THR A 268 13.52 13.17 30.02
C THR A 268 12.69 12.98 31.28
N HIS A 269 11.61 12.18 31.21
CA HIS A 269 10.82 11.82 32.38
C HIS A 269 11.67 11.10 33.45
N ASP A 270 12.45 10.10 33.06
CA ASP A 270 13.35 9.36 33.97
C ASP A 270 14.43 10.27 34.58
N CYS A 271 14.98 11.20 33.79
CA CYS A 271 15.96 12.18 34.26
C CYS A 271 15.34 13.14 35.29
N LEU A 272 14.14 13.66 35.02
CA LEU A 272 13.41 14.57 35.90
C LEU A 272 13.02 13.92 37.24
N LEU A 273 12.69 12.63 37.25
CA LEU A 273 12.37 11.89 38.48
C LEU A 273 13.60 11.45 39.28
N GLY A 274 14.80 11.79 38.81
CA GLY A 274 16.06 11.34 39.38
C GLY A 274 16.31 9.88 38.99
N GLY A 275 17.10 9.66 37.93
CA GLY A 275 17.53 8.34 37.50
C GLY A 275 17.93 7.51 38.72
N LYS A 276 17.24 6.37 38.91
CA LYS A 276 17.33 5.46 40.07
C LYS A 276 18.49 5.81 41.00
N ARG A 277 18.19 6.44 42.15
CA ARG A 277 19.08 6.33 43.31
C ARG A 277 19.33 4.84 43.52
N SER A 278 20.50 4.35 43.14
CA SER A 278 21.04 3.10 43.66
C SER A 278 21.34 3.34 45.14
N SER A 279 20.28 3.38 45.94
CA SER A 279 20.34 3.31 47.38
C SER A 279 20.64 1.86 47.74
N THR A 280 21.89 1.45 47.53
CA THR A 280 22.46 0.35 48.30
C THR A 280 22.88 0.96 49.64
N PRO A 281 22.21 0.64 50.76
CA PRO A 281 22.66 1.14 52.05
C PRO A 281 23.97 0.42 52.41
N ASP A 282 24.98 1.20 52.75
CA ASP A 282 26.20 0.77 53.42
C ASP A 282 25.84 0.01 54.70
N VAL A 283 25.77 -1.31 54.61
CA VAL A 283 25.72 -2.19 55.77
C VAL A 283 26.72 -3.30 55.49
N LEU A 284 27.95 -3.11 55.98
CA LEU A 284 28.87 -4.13 56.49
C LEU A 284 30.25 -3.47 56.73
N ARG A 285 30.31 -2.57 57.73
CA ARG A 285 31.57 -2.14 58.36
C ARG A 285 31.40 -2.07 59.88
N THR A 286 31.28 -3.23 60.50
CA THR A 286 31.62 -3.51 61.91
C THR A 286 31.97 -5.01 61.93
N MET A 287 33.26 -5.37 61.84
CA MET A 287 34.18 -5.71 62.95
C MET A 287 33.64 -6.84 63.86
N PRO A 288 34.48 -7.80 64.31
CA PRO A 288 35.89 -7.61 64.71
C PRO A 288 36.93 -8.28 63.81
#